data_AF-A0A960HWF4-F1
#
_entry.id   AF-A0A960HWF4-F1
#
_cell.length_a   1.000
_cell.length_b   1.000
_cell.length_c   1.000
_cell.angle_alpha   90.00
_cell.angle_beta   90.00
_cell.angle_gamma   90.00
#
_symmetry.space_group_name_H-M   'P 1'
#
loop_
_entity.id
_entity.type
_entity.pdbx_description
1 polymer ?
#
loop_
_entity_poly.entity_id
_entity_poly.type
_entity_poly.pdbx_seq_one_letter_code
_entity_poly.pdbx_strand_id
1 'polypeptide(L)'
;QVNRGSTTFVSDFFDLSVYVDAEVEDVRRWYVERFHTLRATVFQRPDSYFSRYAELSDGEATATALGIWRDINERNLIANIEPTRDRADVVLRKGPDHHVTEVRLRRI
;
A
#
# COMPACT_ATOMS: atom_id res chain seq x y z
N GLN A 1 -41.86 -13.85 -5.61
CA GLN A 1 -41.01 -12.66 -5.40
C GLN A 1 -39.60 -13.19 -5.13
N VAL A 2 -38.65 -12.98 -6.04
CA VAL A 2 -37.31 -13.60 -5.96
C VAL A 2 -36.49 -12.86 -4.90
N ASN A 3 -36.03 -13.59 -3.89
CA ASN A 3 -35.21 -13.06 -2.80
C ASN A 3 -33.87 -12.58 -3.38
N ARG A 4 -33.64 -11.27 -3.44
CA ARG A 4 -32.33 -10.69 -3.81
C ARG A 4 -31.39 -10.97 -2.64
N GLY A 5 -30.56 -12.02 -2.73
CA GLY A 5 -29.49 -12.24 -1.78
C GLY A 5 -28.62 -10.99 -1.71
N SER A 6 -28.59 -10.31 -0.56
CA SER A 6 -27.69 -9.18 -0.36
C SER A 6 -26.27 -9.69 -0.47
N THR A 7 -25.48 -9.14 -1.37
CA THR A 7 -24.06 -9.45 -1.48
C THR A 7 -23.38 -8.99 -0.20
N THR A 8 -22.95 -9.95 0.64
CA THR A 8 -22.18 -9.68 1.85
C THR A 8 -20.75 -9.31 1.48
N PHE A 9 -20.26 -8.19 2.03
CA PHE A 9 -18.86 -7.79 1.92
C PHE A 9 -18.13 -8.04 3.24
N VAL A 10 -16.81 -8.26 3.18
CA VAL A 10 -16.00 -8.45 4.40
C VAL A 10 -16.12 -7.24 5.35
N SER A 11 -16.30 -6.03 4.80
CA SER A 11 -16.51 -4.81 5.59
C SER A 11 -17.74 -4.86 6.50
N ASP A 12 -18.73 -5.70 6.19
CA ASP A 12 -19.97 -5.79 6.96
C ASP A 12 -19.75 -6.45 8.33
N PHE A 13 -18.55 -7.00 8.57
CA PHE A 13 -18.14 -7.62 9.82
C PHE A 13 -17.11 -6.79 10.61
N PHE A 14 -16.81 -5.56 10.18
CA PHE A 14 -15.88 -4.69 10.91
C PHE A 14 -16.65 -3.76 11.84
N ASP A 15 -16.25 -3.73 13.11
CA ASP A 15 -16.76 -2.75 14.08
C ASP A 15 -16.15 -1.35 13.86
N LEU A 16 -14.95 -1.31 13.29
CA LEU A 16 -14.21 -0.10 12.94
C LEU A 16 -13.26 -0.38 11.78
N SER A 17 -13.18 0.53 10.82
CA SER A 17 -12.29 0.48 9.68
C SER A 17 -11.46 1.75 9.55
N VAL A 18 -10.15 1.58 9.32
CA VAL A 18 -9.19 2.69 9.18
C VAL A 18 -8.53 2.61 7.81
N TYR A 19 -8.60 3.69 7.03
CA TYR A 19 -7.85 3.86 5.80
C TYR A 19 -6.67 4.79 6.03
N VAL A 20 -5.47 4.37 5.64
CA VAL A 20 -4.25 5.18 5.71
C VAL A 20 -3.97 5.76 4.32
N ASP A 21 -4.09 7.08 4.20
CA ASP A 21 -3.95 7.85 2.97
C ASP A 21 -2.63 8.63 2.94
N ALA A 22 -2.11 8.88 1.74
CA ALA A 22 -0.96 9.74 1.48
C ALA A 22 -0.92 10.08 -0.01
N GLU A 23 -0.15 11.09 -0.39
CA GLU A 23 0.11 11.36 -1.81
C GLU A 23 0.81 10.16 -2.46
N VAL A 24 0.42 9.82 -3.70
CA VAL A 24 0.92 8.62 -4.40
C VAL A 24 2.43 8.69 -4.58
N GLU A 25 2.97 9.89 -4.83
CA GLU A 25 4.39 10.16 -4.96
C GLU A 25 5.16 9.84 -3.67
N ASP A 26 4.58 10.15 -2.50
CA ASP A 26 5.18 9.84 -1.21
C ASP A 26 5.15 8.34 -0.94
N VAL A 27 4.02 7.66 -1.21
CA VAL A 27 3.94 6.19 -1.07
C VAL A 27 4.93 5.48 -1.99
N ARG A 28 5.09 5.97 -3.23
CA ARG A 28 6.10 5.47 -4.17
C ARG A 28 7.51 5.65 -3.62
N ARG A 29 7.83 6.82 -3.07
CA ARG A 29 9.15 7.09 -2.45
C ARG A 29 9.40 6.11 -1.30
N TRP A 30 8.45 5.97 -0.37
CA TRP A 30 8.55 5.04 0.75
C TRP A 30 8.70 3.58 0.30
N TYR A 31 8.01 3.20 -0.78
CA TYR A 31 8.14 1.86 -1.35
C TYR A 31 9.57 1.59 -1.83
N VAL A 32 10.17 2.53 -2.56
CA VAL A 32 11.55 2.42 -3.08
C VAL A 32 12.57 2.42 -1.93
N GLU A 33 12.40 3.30 -0.95
CA GLU A 33 13.25 3.36 0.25
C GLU A 33 13.21 2.03 1.00
N ARG A 34 12.01 1.50 1.25
CA ARG A 34 11.82 0.19 1.89
C ARG A 34 12.44 -0.94 1.07
N PHE A 35 12.33 -0.89 -0.26
CA PHE A 35 12.94 -1.90 -1.14
C PHE A 35 14.46 -1.96 -0.93
N HIS A 36 15.13 -0.81 -0.85
CA HIS A 36 16.55 -0.73 -0.55
C HIS A 36 16.89 -1.22 0.86
N THR A 37 16.10 -0.85 1.87
CA THR A 37 16.29 -1.35 3.25
C THR A 37 16.22 -2.88 3.31
N LEU A 38 15.25 -3.48 2.61
CA LEU A 38 15.09 -4.93 2.56
C LEU A 38 16.21 -5.61 1.74
N ARG A 39 16.66 -4.97 0.65
CA ARG A 39 17.81 -5.43 -0.14
C ARG A 39 19.09 -5.48 0.68
N ALA A 40 19.35 -4.47 1.50
CA ALA A 40 20.51 -4.40 2.38
C ALA A 40 20.45 -5.39 3.57
N THR A 41 19.31 -6.02 3.82
CA THR A 41 19.09 -6.88 4.99
C THR A 41 18.60 -8.28 4.61
N VAL A 42 17.28 -8.49 4.59
CA VAL A 42 16.65 -9.81 4.49
C VAL A 42 16.81 -10.46 3.11
N PHE A 43 17.14 -9.70 2.06
CA PHE A 43 17.37 -10.27 0.73
C PHE A 43 18.74 -10.94 0.61
N GLN A 44 19.71 -10.62 1.48
CA GLN A 44 21.02 -11.27 1.47
C GLN A 44 20.99 -12.69 2.03
N ARG A 45 19.87 -13.11 2.64
CA ARG A 45 19.73 -14.49 3.10
C ARG A 45 19.45 -15.41 1.90
N PRO A 46 20.16 -16.54 1.76
CA PRO A 46 20.01 -17.43 0.61
C PRO A 46 18.64 -18.12 0.53
N ASP A 47 17.90 -18.19 1.65
CA ASP A 47 16.53 -18.69 1.74
C ASP A 47 15.46 -17.62 1.41
N SER A 48 15.87 -16.38 1.17
CA SER A 48 14.95 -15.29 0.82
C SER A 48 14.42 -15.45 -0.59
N TYR A 49 13.09 -15.43 -0.75
CA TYR A 49 12.43 -15.35 -2.08
C TYR A 49 12.97 -14.18 -2.94
N PHE A 50 13.51 -13.16 -2.28
CA PHE A 50 13.99 -11.94 -2.89
C PHE A 50 15.52 -11.91 -3.07
N SER A 51 16.22 -13.03 -2.85
CA SER A 51 17.67 -13.14 -3.03
C SER A 51 18.15 -12.74 -4.42
N ARG A 52 17.32 -12.96 -5.45
CA ARG A 52 17.56 -12.49 -6.83
C ARG A 52 17.75 -10.97 -6.97
N TYR A 53 17.33 -10.19 -5.98
CA TYR A 53 17.50 -8.73 -5.97
C TYR A 53 18.70 -8.27 -5.14
N ALA A 54 19.35 -9.17 -4.39
CA ALA A 54 20.49 -8.83 -3.54
C ALA A 54 21.69 -8.34 -4.34
N GLU A 55 21.90 -8.91 -5.53
CA GLU A 55 23.07 -8.65 -6.39
C GLU A 55 22.91 -7.45 -7.33
N LEU A 56 21.71 -6.87 -7.44
CA LEU A 56 21.50 -5.67 -8.24
C LEU A 56 22.37 -4.53 -7.72
N SER A 57 22.85 -3.64 -8.58
CA SER A 57 23.39 -2.34 -8.17
C SER A 57 22.28 -1.43 -7.62
N ASP A 58 22.64 -0.32 -6.95
CA ASP A 58 21.66 0.61 -6.40
C ASP A 58 20.78 1.25 -7.50
N GLY A 59 21.37 1.53 -8.66
CA GLY A 59 20.64 2.04 -9.83
C GLY A 59 19.63 1.01 -10.37
N GLU A 60 20.06 -0.24 -10.53
CA GLU A 60 19.20 -1.34 -10.99
C GLU A 60 18.10 -1.67 -9.98
N ALA A 61 18.42 -1.67 -8.68
CA ALA A 61 17.45 -1.87 -7.61
C ALA A 61 16.38 -0.78 -7.62
N THR A 62 16.78 0.48 -7.80
CA THR A 62 15.84 1.61 -7.91
C THR A 62 14.94 1.47 -9.14
N ALA A 63 15.52 1.18 -10.30
CA ALA A 63 14.75 0.98 -11.54
C ALA A 63 13.77 -0.20 -11.41
N THR A 64 14.21 -1.29 -10.79
CA THR A 64 13.39 -2.48 -10.52
C THR A 64 12.23 -2.14 -9.58
N ALA A 65 12.50 -1.46 -8.46
CA ALA A 65 11.49 -1.06 -7.50
C ALA A 65 10.44 -0.13 -8.13
N LEU A 66 10.87 0.85 -8.93
CA LEU A 66 9.97 1.74 -9.67
C LEU A 66 9.13 0.99 -10.70
N GLY A 67 9.70 0.01 -11.41
CA GLY A 67 8.96 -0.84 -12.34
C GLY A 67 7.88 -1.65 -11.63
N ILE A 68 8.22 -2.31 -10.52
CA ILE A 68 7.27 -3.07 -9.70
C ILE A 68 6.17 -2.15 -9.13
N TRP A 69 6.54 -0.96 -8.65
CA TRP A 69 5.57 0.02 -8.17
C TRP A 69 4.57 0.37 -9.26
N ARG A 70 5.04 0.88 -10.41
CA ARG A 70 4.20 1.35 -11.52
C ARG A 70 3.30 0.25 -12.07
N ASP A 71 3.84 -0.95 -12.27
CA ASP A 71 3.13 -1.99 -13.02
C ASP A 71 2.22 -2.83 -12.15
N ILE A 72 2.42 -2.84 -10.83
CA ILE A 72 1.67 -3.70 -9.90
C ILE A 72 1.00 -2.85 -8.82
N ASN A 73 1.79 -2.17 -7.98
CA ASN A 73 1.28 -1.57 -6.75
C ASN A 73 0.45 -0.31 -7.01
N GLU A 74 0.89 0.56 -7.91
CA GLU A 74 0.19 1.80 -8.28
C GLU A 74 -1.14 1.50 -8.98
N ARG A 75 -1.14 0.54 -9.91
CA ARG A 75 -2.37 0.09 -10.56
C ARG A 75 -3.34 -0.50 -9.54
N ASN A 76 -2.85 -1.32 -8.62
CA ASN A 76 -3.68 -1.88 -7.56
C ASN A 76 -4.21 -0.81 -6.61
N LEU A 77 -3.37 0.17 -6.27
CA LEU A 77 -3.74 1.31 -5.43
C LEU A 77 -4.92 2.06 -6.07
N ILE A 78 -4.76 2.51 -7.31
CA ILE A 78 -5.77 3.33 -8.01
C ILE A 78 -7.03 2.53 -8.32
N ALA A 79 -6.90 1.30 -8.82
CA ALA A 79 -8.05 0.54 -9.30
C ALA A 79 -8.85 -0.14 -8.18
N ASN A 80 -8.18 -0.56 -7.10
CA ASN A 80 -8.78 -1.48 -6.13
C ASN A 80 -8.75 -0.98 -4.69
N ILE A 81 -7.72 -0.24 -4.27
CA ILE A 81 -7.56 0.18 -2.86
C ILE A 81 -8.19 1.56 -2.64
N GLU A 82 -7.78 2.57 -3.39
CA GLU A 82 -8.27 3.94 -3.26
C GLU A 82 -9.81 4.06 -3.32
N PRO A 83 -10.53 3.33 -4.21
CA PRO A 83 -11.99 3.37 -4.25
C PRO A 83 -12.67 2.90 -2.95
N THR A 84 -11.95 2.20 -2.07
CA THR A 84 -12.48 1.76 -0.77
C THR A 84 -12.33 2.79 0.34
N ARG A 85 -11.58 3.89 0.11
CA ARG A 85 -11.32 4.94 1.11
C ARG A 85 -12.60 5.50 1.72
N ASP A 86 -13.61 5.77 0.90
CA ASP A 86 -14.88 6.37 1.34
C ASP A 86 -15.77 5.40 2.14
N ARG A 87 -15.39 4.11 2.22
CA ARG A 87 -16.04 3.11 3.06
C ARG A 87 -15.48 3.07 4.47
N ALA A 88 -14.32 3.70 4.73
CA ALA A 88 -13.69 3.66 6.04
C ALA A 88 -14.39 4.59 7.05
N ASP A 89 -14.35 4.20 8.32
CA ASP A 89 -14.83 5.02 9.43
C ASP A 89 -13.85 6.13 9.79
N VAL A 90 -12.55 5.83 9.65
CA VAL A 90 -11.46 6.77 9.91
C VAL A 90 -10.52 6.82 8.71
N VAL A 91 -10.19 8.02 8.23
CA VAL A 91 -9.13 8.23 7.26
C VAL A 91 -8.00 9.00 7.92
N LEU A 92 -6.81 8.39 7.97
CA LEU A 92 -5.58 8.99 8.48
C LEU A 92 -4.72 9.42 7.29
N ARG A 93 -4.55 10.73 7.08
CA ARG A 93 -3.71 11.23 5.99
C ARG A 93 -2.31 11.49 6.51
N LYS A 94 -1.31 10.90 5.85
CA LYS A 94 0.11 11.05 6.17
C LYS A 94 0.75 12.07 5.25
N GLY A 95 1.65 12.88 5.80
CA GLY A 95 2.57 13.72 5.04
C GLY A 95 3.83 12.96 4.61
N PRO A 96 4.74 13.62 3.87
CA PRO A 96 5.94 13.02 3.25
C PRO A 96 6.89 12.29 4.22
N ASP A 97 6.91 12.71 5.48
CA ASP A 97 7.75 12.22 6.57
C ASP A 97 7.04 11.16 7.44
N HIS A 98 5.94 10.59 6.95
CA HIS A 98 5.07 9.66 7.64
C HIS A 98 4.31 10.21 8.85
N HIS A 99 4.39 11.51 9.16
CA HIS A 99 3.55 12.09 10.20
C HIS A 99 2.10 12.19 9.72
N VAL A 100 1.14 11.94 10.61
CA VAL A 100 -0.27 12.17 10.32
C VAL A 100 -0.52 13.67 10.31
N THR A 101 -1.02 14.19 9.19
CA THR A 101 -1.30 15.61 8.98
C THR A 101 -2.78 15.92 9.10
N GLU A 102 -3.65 14.94 8.85
CA GLU A 102 -5.10 15.08 8.93
C GLU A 102 -5.74 13.78 9.40
N VAL A 103 -6.80 13.91 10.21
CA VAL A 103 -7.68 12.82 10.62
C VAL A 103 -9.11 13.17 10.24
N ARG A 104 -9.75 12.32 9.43
CA ARG A 104 -11.17 12.44 9.10
C ARG A 104 -11.93 11.30 9.75
N LEU A 105 -13.03 11.64 10.41
CA LEU A 105 -13.96 10.69 11.01
C LEU A 105 -15.27 10.75 10.24
N ARG A 106 -15.79 9.59 9.83
CA ARG A 106 -17.12 9.49 9.24
C ARG A 106 -18.15 9.83 10.30
N ARG A 107 -19.05 10.77 10.01
CA ARG A 107 -20.18 11.08 10.88
C ARG A 107 -21.22 9.97 10.71
N ILE A 108 -21.63 9.37 11.82
CA ILE A 108 -22.64 8.31 11.91
C ILE A 108 -23.97 8.93 12.29
#